data_AF-S9VDX0-F1
#
_entry.id   AF-S9VDX0-F1
#
_cell.length_a   1.000
_cell.length_b   1.000
_cell.length_c   1.000
_cell.angle_alpha   90.00
_cell.angle_beta   90.00
_cell.angle_gamma   90.00
#
_symmetry.space_group_name_H-M   'P 1'
#
loop_
_entity.id
_entity.type
_entity.pdbx_description
1 polymer ?
#
loop_
_entity_poly.entity_id
_entity_poly.type
_entity_poly.pdbx_seq_one_letter_code
_entity_poly.pdbx_strand_id
1 'polypeptide(L)'
;MHVQSDNNKERGERDLYRSSCYQASITYVYVVTYFFVSFPSFSCSFFFFSFVLVVIVTPIPSLAASMFRASVVCLRTGRRWWREGLPNYTRAQQRRSALEQKRIEHHQRYPLPPIEPTAAQAVQLYRALLRKGHAQLVVTDVDYFRRKVRWEFEVTARQTSGRVRGIMFEKGWAMARGNLGGII
;
A
#
# COMPACT_ATOMS: atom_id res chain seq x y z
N MET A 1 12.38 -12.03 39.28
CA MET A 1 11.09 -11.52 38.75
C MET A 1 11.22 -10.04 38.40
N HIS A 2 11.97 -9.65 37.35
CA HIS A 2 12.21 -8.23 37.04
C HIS A 2 12.03 -7.82 35.57
N VAL A 3 11.50 -8.69 34.71
CA VAL A 3 11.48 -8.47 33.23
C VAL A 3 10.14 -7.90 32.72
N GLN A 4 9.11 -7.80 33.55
CA GLN A 4 7.75 -7.38 33.11
C GLN A 4 7.49 -5.87 33.16
N SER A 5 8.33 -5.08 33.83
CA SER A 5 8.10 -3.63 34.01
C SER A 5 8.48 -2.79 32.79
N ASP A 6 9.51 -3.19 32.02
CA ASP A 6 10.04 -2.36 30.93
C ASP A 6 9.16 -2.40 29.67
N ASN A 7 8.48 -3.52 29.42
CA ASN A 7 7.61 -3.70 28.24
C ASN A 7 6.35 -2.82 28.24
N ASN A 8 5.88 -2.38 29.42
CA ASN A 8 4.68 -1.54 29.52
C ASN A 8 5.00 -0.06 29.29
N LYS A 9 6.22 0.39 29.60
CA LYS A 9 6.64 1.78 29.40
C LYS A 9 6.83 2.11 27.91
N GLU A 10 7.39 1.18 27.14
CA GLU A 10 7.56 1.31 25.68
C GLU A 10 6.24 1.23 24.88
N ARG A 11 5.16 0.74 25.49
CA ARG A 11 3.86 0.64 24.83
C ARG A 11 3.10 1.97 24.90
N GLY A 12 3.18 2.69 26.02
CA GLY A 12 2.54 4.01 26.20
C GLY A 12 3.14 5.14 25.34
N GLU A 13 4.47 5.16 25.14
CA GLU A 13 5.12 6.19 24.32
C GLU A 13 4.79 6.06 22.81
N ARG A 14 4.50 4.85 22.34
CA ARG A 14 4.13 4.59 20.93
C ARG A 14 2.74 5.14 20.58
N ASP A 15 1.81 5.11 21.52
CA ASP A 15 0.43 5.54 21.28
C ASP A 15 0.29 7.08 21.30
N LEU A 16 1.09 7.77 22.13
CA LEU A 16 1.20 9.23 22.14
C LEU A 16 1.83 9.79 20.85
N TYR A 17 2.86 9.13 20.32
CA TYR A 17 3.49 9.54 19.07
C TYR A 17 2.57 9.37 17.86
N ARG A 18 1.73 8.33 17.88
CA ARG A 18 0.79 8.04 16.79
C ARG A 18 -0.31 9.09 16.69
N SER A 19 -0.88 9.53 17.82
CA SER A 19 -1.93 10.58 17.82
C SER A 19 -1.41 11.94 17.34
N SER A 20 -0.20 12.34 17.72
CA SER A 20 0.36 13.64 17.31
C SER A 20 0.65 13.71 15.80
N CYS A 21 1.02 12.59 15.17
CA CYS A 21 1.25 12.53 13.71
C CYS A 21 -0.06 12.64 12.91
N TYR A 22 -1.17 12.07 13.39
CA TYR A 22 -2.46 12.18 12.70
C TYR A 22 -3.03 13.60 12.72
N GLN A 23 -2.88 14.34 13.83
CA GLN A 23 -3.37 15.72 13.94
C GLN A 23 -2.61 16.72 13.06
N ALA A 24 -1.29 16.55 12.91
CA ALA A 24 -0.46 17.39 12.02
C ALA A 24 -0.74 17.11 10.52
N SER A 25 -1.14 15.88 10.18
CA SER A 25 -1.45 15.48 8.81
C SER A 25 -2.75 16.12 8.30
N ILE A 26 -3.76 16.20 9.17
CA ILE A 26 -5.10 16.69 8.80
C ILE A 26 -5.08 18.22 8.60
N THR A 27 -4.36 18.97 9.44
CA THR A 27 -4.23 20.43 9.30
C THR A 27 -3.52 20.84 8.02
N TYR A 28 -2.52 20.08 7.56
CA TYR A 28 -1.79 20.37 6.33
C TYR A 28 -2.66 20.19 5.06
N VAL A 29 -3.53 19.18 5.05
CA VAL A 29 -4.43 18.91 3.90
C VAL A 29 -5.46 20.03 3.73
N TYR A 30 -5.93 20.64 4.82
CA TYR A 30 -6.90 21.74 4.77
C TYR A 30 -6.30 23.06 4.25
N VAL A 31 -5.06 23.38 4.62
CA VAL A 31 -4.41 24.63 4.19
C VAL A 31 -4.04 24.59 2.69
N VAL A 32 -3.57 23.45 2.20
CA VAL A 32 -3.15 23.29 0.79
C VAL A 32 -4.36 23.31 -0.16
N THR A 33 -5.49 22.74 0.28
CA THR A 33 -6.72 22.71 -0.53
C THR A 33 -7.39 24.08 -0.60
N TYR A 34 -7.41 24.87 0.48
CA TYR A 34 -7.96 26.22 0.45
C TYR A 34 -7.15 27.19 -0.41
N PHE A 35 -5.83 27.09 -0.40
CA PHE A 35 -4.96 28.00 -1.16
C PHE A 35 -5.09 27.81 -2.69
N PHE A 36 -5.38 26.58 -3.13
CA PHE A 36 -5.53 26.24 -4.55
C PHE A 36 -6.84 26.73 -5.18
N VAL A 37 -7.88 26.94 -4.37
CA VAL A 37 -9.20 27.39 -4.84
C VAL A 37 -9.22 28.91 -5.05
N SER A 38 -8.33 29.68 -4.41
CA SER A 38 -8.38 31.15 -4.45
C SER A 38 -7.48 31.81 -5.49
N PHE A 39 -6.44 31.14 -6.03
CA PHE A 39 -5.48 31.77 -6.95
C PHE A 39 -4.98 30.82 -8.06
N PRO A 40 -5.73 30.60 -9.14
CA PRO A 40 -5.35 29.68 -10.22
C PRO A 40 -4.13 30.15 -11.06
N SER A 41 -3.76 31.45 -10.97
CA SER A 41 -2.78 32.09 -11.86
C SER A 41 -1.31 32.02 -11.38
N PHE A 42 -1.04 31.49 -10.18
CA PHE A 42 0.31 31.46 -9.58
C PHE A 42 0.94 30.05 -9.53
N SER A 43 0.45 29.15 -10.37
CA SER A 43 0.54 27.70 -10.19
C SER A 43 1.84 27.03 -10.66
N CYS A 44 2.83 27.76 -11.20
CA CYS A 44 4.07 27.13 -11.69
C CYS A 44 5.33 27.53 -10.90
N SER A 45 5.45 28.78 -10.46
CA SER A 45 6.61 29.28 -9.70
C SER A 45 6.52 29.00 -8.20
N PHE A 46 5.31 28.87 -7.64
CA PHE A 46 5.12 28.64 -6.20
C PHE A 46 5.43 27.20 -5.76
N PHE A 47 5.29 26.22 -6.67
CA PHE A 47 5.67 24.83 -6.37
C PHE A 47 7.16 24.68 -6.13
N PHE A 48 8.00 25.36 -6.92
CA PHE A 48 9.45 25.29 -6.75
C PHE A 48 9.91 25.96 -5.45
N PHE A 49 9.37 27.14 -5.12
CA PHE A 49 9.75 27.81 -3.88
C PHE A 49 9.21 27.12 -2.62
N SER A 50 8.00 26.56 -2.66
CA SER A 50 7.45 25.82 -1.51
C SER A 50 8.17 24.49 -1.29
N PHE A 51 8.54 23.74 -2.34
CA PHE A 51 9.32 22.51 -2.18
C PHE A 51 10.73 22.78 -1.63
N VAL A 52 11.39 23.84 -2.11
CA VAL A 52 12.73 24.20 -1.64
C VAL A 52 12.70 24.70 -0.19
N LEU A 53 11.66 25.42 0.22
CA LEU A 53 11.55 25.94 1.59
C LEU A 53 11.07 24.87 2.60
N VAL A 54 10.24 23.91 2.19
CA VAL A 54 9.86 22.75 3.03
C VAL A 54 11.06 21.84 3.31
N VAL A 55 11.97 21.67 2.34
CA VAL A 55 13.21 20.89 2.54
C VAL A 55 14.22 21.61 3.44
N ILE A 56 14.20 22.96 3.49
CA ILE A 56 15.15 23.73 4.30
C ILE A 56 14.62 23.99 5.73
N VAL A 57 13.30 24.08 5.94
CA VAL A 57 12.71 24.52 7.23
C VAL A 57 12.04 23.40 8.03
N THR A 58 11.76 22.24 7.45
CA THR A 58 11.27 21.09 8.24
C THR A 58 12.39 20.06 8.45
N PRO A 59 13.01 19.97 9.64
CA PRO A 59 13.75 18.79 9.98
C PRO A 59 12.70 17.68 10.15
N ILE A 60 12.56 16.77 9.18
CA ILE A 60 11.79 15.54 9.33
C ILE A 60 12.55 14.70 10.38
N PRO A 61 12.19 14.71 11.67
CA PRO A 61 13.09 14.19 12.71
C PRO A 61 12.91 12.68 12.89
N SER A 62 12.04 12.00 12.15
CA SER A 62 11.74 10.57 12.36
C SER A 62 12.36 9.65 11.30
N LEU A 63 12.39 10.07 10.03
CA LEU A 63 13.07 9.33 8.96
C LEU A 63 14.56 9.68 8.92
N ALA A 64 14.90 10.96 9.00
CA ALA A 64 16.30 11.36 9.05
C ALA A 64 16.96 10.85 10.34
N ALA A 65 16.32 10.89 11.50
CA ALA A 65 16.94 10.38 12.74
C ALA A 65 17.01 8.85 12.82
N SER A 66 16.11 8.09 12.15
CA SER A 66 16.27 6.63 12.09
C SER A 66 17.37 6.22 11.10
N MET A 67 17.49 6.92 9.98
CA MET A 67 18.60 6.74 9.05
C MET A 67 19.94 7.27 9.61
N PHE A 68 19.95 8.39 10.36
CA PHE A 68 21.12 8.92 11.05
C PHE A 68 21.50 8.07 12.27
N ARG A 69 20.56 7.56 13.07
CA ARG A 69 20.89 6.65 14.17
C ARG A 69 21.44 5.32 13.64
N ALA A 70 20.88 4.78 12.57
CA ALA A 70 21.43 3.59 11.92
C ALA A 70 22.83 3.83 11.35
N SER A 71 23.08 4.98 10.73
CA SER A 71 24.40 5.33 10.18
C SER A 71 25.42 5.74 11.24
N VAL A 72 25.02 6.40 12.33
CA VAL A 72 25.91 6.75 13.46
C VAL A 72 26.31 5.51 14.27
N VAL A 73 25.43 4.52 14.42
CA VAL A 73 25.78 3.21 15.02
C VAL A 73 26.82 2.47 14.16
N CYS A 74 26.73 2.56 12.84
CA CYS A 74 27.75 2.02 11.92
C CYS A 74 29.08 2.80 11.97
N LEU A 75 29.06 4.12 12.20
CA LEU A 75 30.26 4.95 12.26
C LEU A 75 31.00 4.85 13.61
N ARG A 76 30.28 4.76 14.74
CA ARG A 76 30.87 4.71 16.10
C ARG A 76 31.50 3.36 16.44
N THR A 77 31.10 2.28 15.76
CA THR A 77 31.60 0.91 16.02
C THR A 77 32.79 0.51 15.15
N GLY A 78 33.24 1.37 14.22
CA GLY A 78 34.28 1.01 13.24
C GLY A 78 33.91 -0.17 12.32
N ARG A 79 32.68 -0.68 12.43
CA ARG A 79 32.13 -1.76 11.60
C ARG A 79 31.60 -1.15 10.32
N ARG A 80 32.52 -1.02 9.37
CA ARG A 80 32.21 -0.90 7.95
C ARG A 80 31.11 -1.92 7.62
N TRP A 81 30.00 -1.47 7.06
CA TRP A 81 28.90 -2.34 6.59
C TRP A 81 29.35 -3.36 5.53
N TRP A 82 30.56 -3.15 4.97
CA TRP A 82 31.24 -4.07 4.06
C TRP A 82 32.31 -4.97 4.73
N ARG A 83 32.47 -4.92 6.07
CA ARG A 83 33.35 -5.80 6.86
C ARG A 83 32.57 -6.92 7.57
N GLU A 84 31.38 -7.28 7.08
CA GLU A 84 30.64 -8.46 7.53
C GLU A 84 31.26 -9.75 6.97
N GLY A 85 32.48 -10.10 7.38
CA GLY A 85 33.12 -11.38 7.04
C GLY A 85 33.24 -11.69 5.54
N LEU A 86 33.70 -12.91 5.21
CA LEU A 86 33.54 -13.41 3.85
C LEU A 86 32.05 -13.69 3.60
N PRO A 87 31.54 -13.51 2.36
CA PRO A 87 30.16 -13.86 2.04
C PRO A 87 29.88 -15.29 2.46
N ASN A 88 28.80 -15.49 3.22
CA ASN A 88 28.41 -16.84 3.60
C ASN A 88 27.77 -17.54 2.39
N TYR A 89 28.62 -18.10 1.53
CA TYR A 89 28.22 -18.78 0.30
C TYR A 89 27.33 -19.99 0.57
N THR A 90 27.46 -20.64 1.73
CA THR A 90 26.60 -21.78 2.09
C THR A 90 25.18 -21.31 2.40
N ARG A 91 25.00 -20.22 3.15
CA ARG A 91 23.68 -19.61 3.38
C ARG A 91 23.05 -19.06 2.10
N ALA A 92 23.85 -18.45 1.22
CA ALA A 92 23.38 -17.97 -0.07
C ALA A 92 22.92 -19.12 -0.98
N GLN A 93 23.68 -20.23 -1.02
CA GLN A 93 23.32 -21.42 -1.79
C GLN A 93 22.06 -22.10 -1.24
N GLN A 94 21.91 -22.21 0.08
CA GLN A 94 20.67 -22.68 0.71
C GLN A 94 19.46 -21.81 0.35
N ARG A 95 19.64 -20.49 0.27
CA ARG A 95 18.57 -19.59 -0.14
C ARG A 95 18.22 -19.78 -1.61
N ARG A 96 19.22 -19.96 -2.47
CA ARG A 96 19.03 -20.21 -3.90
C ARG A 96 18.27 -21.51 -4.13
N SER A 97 18.66 -22.60 -3.47
CA SER A 97 17.94 -23.88 -3.58
C SER A 97 16.49 -23.78 -3.08
N ALA A 98 16.25 -23.08 -1.98
CA ALA A 98 14.89 -22.85 -1.47
C ALA A 98 14.03 -22.00 -2.44
N LEU A 99 14.62 -21.03 -3.15
CA LEU A 99 13.91 -20.24 -4.16
C LEU A 99 13.59 -21.06 -5.41
N GLU A 100 14.51 -21.93 -5.84
CA GLU A 100 14.24 -22.85 -6.95
C GLU A 100 13.16 -23.86 -6.60
N GLN A 101 13.16 -24.41 -5.38
CA GLN A 101 12.05 -25.25 -4.91
C GLN A 101 10.71 -24.51 -4.97
N LYS A 102 10.66 -23.26 -4.48
CA LYS A 102 9.45 -22.42 -4.58
C LYS A 102 9.04 -22.14 -6.02
N ARG A 103 10.00 -21.95 -6.92
CA ARG A 103 9.73 -21.76 -8.35
C ARG A 103 9.09 -23.02 -8.95
N ILE A 104 9.66 -24.19 -8.68
CA ILE A 104 9.13 -25.49 -9.13
C ILE A 104 7.72 -25.70 -8.57
N GLU A 105 7.54 -25.53 -7.26
CA GLU A 105 6.23 -25.64 -6.58
C GLU A 105 5.19 -24.68 -7.18
N HIS A 106 5.58 -23.44 -7.46
CA HIS A 106 4.68 -22.47 -8.09
C HIS A 106 4.25 -22.92 -9.48
N HIS A 107 5.19 -23.40 -10.31
CA HIS A 107 4.87 -23.91 -11.65
C HIS A 107 4.02 -25.18 -11.62
N GLN A 108 4.21 -26.04 -10.61
CA GLN A 108 3.39 -27.24 -10.42
C GLN A 108 1.97 -26.89 -9.96
N ARG A 109 1.83 -25.95 -9.01
CA ARG A 109 0.53 -25.55 -8.45
C ARG A 109 -0.27 -24.67 -9.40
N TYR A 110 0.40 -23.79 -10.14
CA TYR A 110 -0.21 -22.84 -11.07
C TYR A 110 0.38 -23.05 -12.47
N PRO A 111 0.01 -24.14 -13.16
CA PRO A 111 0.59 -24.47 -14.47
C PRO A 111 0.18 -23.48 -15.56
N LEU A 112 -0.97 -22.82 -15.40
CA LEU A 112 -1.50 -21.83 -16.33
C LEU A 112 -1.42 -20.43 -15.70
N PRO A 113 -1.02 -19.40 -16.47
CA PRO A 113 -1.11 -18.02 -16.01
C PRO A 113 -2.59 -17.63 -15.84
N PRO A 114 -2.90 -16.57 -15.07
CA PRO A 114 -4.26 -16.05 -14.96
C PRO A 114 -4.84 -15.76 -16.35
N ILE A 115 -5.95 -16.43 -16.66
CA ILE A 115 -6.62 -16.37 -17.95
C ILE A 115 -7.56 -15.18 -17.96
N GLU A 116 -7.59 -14.46 -19.08
CA GLU A 116 -8.56 -13.39 -19.29
C GLU A 116 -9.99 -13.96 -19.30
N PRO A 117 -10.92 -13.38 -18.52
CA PRO A 117 -12.30 -13.88 -18.49
C PRO A 117 -12.98 -13.69 -19.84
N THR A 118 -13.84 -14.63 -20.19
CA THR A 118 -14.72 -14.44 -21.35
C THR A 118 -15.76 -13.36 -21.07
N ALA A 119 -16.30 -12.74 -22.11
CA ALA A 119 -17.35 -11.71 -21.95
C ALA A 119 -18.56 -12.24 -21.17
N ALA A 120 -18.97 -13.49 -21.40
CA ALA A 120 -20.05 -14.13 -20.66
C ALA A 120 -19.74 -14.24 -19.16
N GLN A 121 -18.52 -14.64 -18.80
CA GLN A 121 -18.07 -14.71 -17.41
C GLN A 121 -18.03 -13.33 -16.76
N ALA A 122 -17.54 -12.31 -17.46
CA ALA A 122 -17.51 -10.94 -16.97
C ALA A 122 -18.91 -10.40 -16.68
N VAL A 123 -19.89 -10.67 -17.56
CA VAL A 123 -21.29 -10.29 -17.35
C VAL A 123 -21.89 -11.01 -16.14
N GLN A 124 -21.60 -12.29 -15.95
CA GLN A 124 -22.06 -13.04 -14.78
C GLN A 124 -21.54 -12.44 -13.47
N LEU A 125 -20.24 -12.13 -13.42
CA LEU A 125 -19.61 -11.50 -12.27
C LEU A 125 -20.20 -10.10 -12.01
N TYR A 126 -20.35 -9.28 -13.06
CA TYR A 126 -20.97 -7.96 -12.96
C TYR A 126 -22.36 -8.03 -12.33
N ARG A 127 -23.22 -8.94 -12.81
CA ARG A 127 -24.56 -9.17 -12.24
C ARG A 127 -24.50 -9.69 -10.80
N ALA A 128 -23.54 -10.54 -10.46
CA ALA A 128 -23.38 -11.05 -9.09
C ALA A 128 -23.01 -9.93 -8.12
N LEU A 129 -22.08 -9.05 -8.50
CA LEU A 129 -21.68 -7.89 -7.70
C LEU A 129 -22.82 -6.91 -7.51
N LEU A 130 -23.61 -6.60 -8.55
CA LEU A 130 -24.77 -5.71 -8.41
C LEU A 130 -25.86 -6.30 -7.52
N ARG A 131 -26.17 -7.60 -7.64
CA ARG A 131 -27.14 -8.27 -6.77
C ARG A 131 -26.70 -8.25 -5.31
N LYS A 132 -25.43 -8.54 -5.05
CA LYS A 132 -24.83 -8.43 -3.70
C LYS A 132 -24.86 -6.99 -3.19
N GLY A 133 -24.52 -6.02 -4.02
CA GLY A 133 -24.57 -4.59 -3.68
C GLY A 133 -25.96 -4.17 -3.23
N HIS A 134 -26.98 -4.49 -4.02
CA HIS A 134 -28.36 -4.15 -3.66
C HIS A 134 -28.87 -4.85 -2.39
N ALA A 135 -28.35 -6.04 -2.08
CA ALA A 135 -28.78 -6.79 -0.91
C ALA A 135 -28.06 -6.38 0.39
N GLN A 136 -26.81 -5.89 0.30
CA GLN A 136 -25.95 -5.71 1.46
C GLN A 136 -25.62 -4.24 1.75
N LEU A 137 -25.66 -3.35 0.76
CA LEU A 137 -25.32 -1.94 0.97
C LEU A 137 -26.47 -1.23 1.68
N VAL A 138 -26.17 -0.69 2.85
CA VAL A 138 -27.05 0.08 3.74
C VAL A 138 -26.57 1.53 3.84
N VAL A 139 -25.26 1.75 4.00
CA VAL A 139 -24.68 3.09 4.20
C VAL A 139 -24.22 3.69 2.87
N THR A 140 -23.59 2.88 2.03
CA THR A 140 -23.09 3.34 0.73
C THR A 140 -24.22 3.51 -0.29
N ASP A 141 -24.23 4.61 -1.03
CA ASP A 141 -25.17 4.84 -2.13
C ASP A 141 -25.04 3.74 -3.20
N VAL A 142 -26.15 3.04 -3.45
CA VAL A 142 -26.26 1.94 -4.41
C VAL A 142 -26.00 2.42 -5.84
N ASP A 143 -26.42 3.62 -6.19
CA ASP A 143 -26.21 4.16 -7.53
C ASP A 143 -24.74 4.53 -7.76
N TYR A 144 -24.09 5.09 -6.73
CA TYR A 144 -22.64 5.30 -6.77
C TYR A 144 -21.88 3.97 -6.93
N PHE A 145 -22.23 2.96 -6.13
CA PHE A 145 -21.63 1.63 -6.25
C PHE A 145 -21.80 1.05 -7.66
N ARG A 146 -23.01 1.12 -8.21
CA ARG A 146 -23.29 0.65 -9.58
C ARG A 146 -22.45 1.37 -10.62
N ARG A 147 -22.35 2.71 -10.55
CA ARG A 147 -21.51 3.51 -11.45
C ARG A 147 -20.04 3.11 -11.33
N LYS A 148 -19.55 2.89 -10.11
CA LYS A 148 -18.16 2.51 -9.87
C LYS A 148 -17.84 1.11 -10.38
N VAL A 149 -18.72 0.13 -10.14
CA VAL A 149 -18.56 -1.22 -10.70
C VAL A 149 -18.57 -1.16 -12.23
N ARG A 150 -19.49 -0.39 -12.83
CA ARG A 150 -19.53 -0.20 -14.28
C ARG A 150 -18.21 0.38 -14.83
N TRP A 151 -17.68 1.42 -14.18
CA TRP A 151 -16.41 2.03 -14.57
C TRP A 151 -15.25 1.03 -14.56
N GLU A 152 -15.15 0.17 -13.54
CA GLU A 152 -14.06 -0.82 -13.47
C GLU A 152 -14.12 -1.84 -14.62
N PHE A 153 -15.33 -2.25 -15.02
CA PHE A 153 -15.52 -3.20 -16.13
C PHE A 153 -15.36 -2.54 -17.51
N GLU A 154 -15.80 -1.30 -17.68
CA GLU A 154 -15.77 -0.63 -18.99
C GLU A 154 -14.45 0.09 -19.27
N VAL A 155 -13.78 0.62 -18.24
CA VAL A 155 -12.58 1.45 -18.40
C VAL A 155 -11.34 0.70 -17.93
N THR A 156 -11.27 0.34 -16.65
CA THR A 156 -10.06 -0.25 -16.06
C THR A 156 -9.70 -1.58 -16.73
N ALA A 157 -10.69 -2.45 -16.97
CA ALA A 157 -10.44 -3.72 -17.65
C ALA A 157 -9.89 -3.52 -19.08
N ARG A 158 -10.36 -2.50 -19.81
CA ARG A 158 -9.89 -2.22 -21.18
C ARG A 158 -8.48 -1.63 -21.21
N GLN A 159 -8.14 -0.81 -20.22
CA GLN A 159 -6.82 -0.19 -20.09
C GLN A 159 -5.73 -1.17 -19.65
N THR A 160 -6.12 -2.21 -18.91
CA THR A 160 -5.18 -3.17 -18.32
C THR A 160 -4.90 -4.38 -19.23
N SER A 161 -3.81 -5.09 -18.94
CA SER A 161 -3.43 -6.30 -19.69
C SER A 161 -4.33 -7.49 -19.36
N GLY A 162 -4.38 -8.49 -20.26
CA GLY A 162 -5.23 -9.68 -20.08
C GLY A 162 -4.96 -10.44 -18.77
N ARG A 163 -3.71 -10.52 -18.32
CA ARG A 163 -3.35 -11.11 -17.02
C ARG A 163 -3.95 -10.32 -15.85
N VAL A 164 -3.92 -9.00 -15.92
CA VAL A 164 -4.52 -8.14 -14.88
C VAL A 164 -6.04 -8.28 -14.90
N ARG A 165 -6.68 -8.38 -16.08
CA ARG A 165 -8.11 -8.68 -16.19
C ARG A 165 -8.47 -10.02 -15.54
N GLY A 166 -7.66 -11.07 -15.71
CA GLY A 166 -7.83 -12.34 -15.00
C GLY A 166 -7.77 -12.18 -13.47
N ILE A 167 -6.78 -11.44 -12.96
CA ILE A 167 -6.65 -11.17 -11.52
C ILE A 167 -7.83 -10.34 -10.99
N MET A 168 -8.28 -9.32 -11.73
CA MET A 168 -9.45 -8.51 -11.39
C MET A 168 -10.72 -9.36 -11.33
N PHE A 169 -10.86 -10.32 -12.24
CA PHE A 169 -11.99 -11.25 -12.26
C PHE A 169 -12.02 -12.17 -11.04
N GLU A 170 -10.88 -12.78 -10.69
CA GLU A 170 -10.75 -13.60 -9.48
C GLU A 170 -11.03 -12.78 -8.22
N LYS A 171 -10.47 -11.56 -8.14
CA LYS A 171 -10.74 -10.63 -7.04
C LYS A 171 -12.21 -10.25 -6.96
N GLY A 172 -12.87 -10.02 -8.09
CA GLY A 172 -14.30 -9.74 -8.15
C GLY A 172 -15.13 -10.87 -7.56
N TRP A 173 -14.82 -12.13 -7.89
CA TRP A 173 -15.48 -13.28 -7.27
C TRP A 173 -15.19 -13.40 -5.78
N ALA A 174 -13.97 -13.11 -5.35
CA ALA A 174 -13.63 -13.07 -3.93
C ALA A 174 -14.45 -12.00 -3.19
N MET A 175 -14.64 -10.81 -3.78
CA MET A 175 -15.52 -9.77 -3.22
C MET A 175 -16.98 -10.20 -3.20
N ALA A 176 -17.49 -10.78 -4.28
CA ALA A 176 -18.87 -11.26 -4.34
C ALA A 176 -19.14 -12.33 -3.27
N ARG A 177 -18.19 -13.22 -2.99
CA ARG A 177 -18.30 -14.23 -1.93
C ARG A 177 -18.09 -13.64 -0.53
N GLY A 178 -17.09 -12.79 -0.36
CA GLY A 178 -16.67 -12.19 0.90
C GLY A 178 -17.32 -10.85 1.22
N ASN A 179 -18.65 -10.75 1.05
CA ASN A 179 -19.44 -9.59 1.49
C ASN A 179 -18.92 -8.23 0.98
N LEU A 180 -18.56 -8.19 -0.30
CA LEU A 180 -18.02 -7.03 -1.02
C LEU A 180 -16.72 -6.46 -0.44
N GLY A 181 -16.00 -7.22 0.40
CA GLY A 181 -14.78 -6.75 1.06
C GLY A 181 -15.05 -5.80 2.24
N GLY A 182 -16.22 -5.91 2.86
CA GLY A 182 -16.59 -5.09 4.01
C GLY A 182 -17.20 -3.72 3.66
N ILE A 183 -17.66 -3.54 2.42
CA ILE A 183 -18.46 -2.39 2.04
C ILE A 183 -19.87 -2.57 2.63
N ILE A 184 -20.29 -1.60 3.44
CA ILE A 184 -21.59 -1.54 4.12
C ILE A 184 -22.36 -0.34 3.59
#